data_AF-A0A835PNA7-F1
#
_entry.id   AF-A0A835PNA7-F1
#
_cell.length_a   1.000
_cell.length_b   1.000
_cell.length_c   1.000
_cell.angle_alpha   90.00
_cell.angle_beta   90.00
_cell.angle_gamma   90.00
#
_symmetry.space_group_name_H-M   'P 1'
#
loop_
_entity.id
_entity.type
_entity.pdbx_description
1 polymer ?
#
loop_
_entity_poly.entity_id
_entity_poly.type
_entity_poly.pdbx_seq_one_letter_code
_entity_poly.pdbx_strand_id
1 'polypeptide(L)'
;MSAEDEMAKLFRVWKTLLEMLRDRGFLVLDSEIKTNMREFMDQYGENFKRENLEFARAKVDDPNDQLPRMQVHDPIARYLGLRRGQVVKITRDSETAGKYVTYRFIV
;
A
#
# COMPACT_ATOMS: atom_id res chain seq x y z
N MET A 1 11.43 30.05 22.61
CA MET A 1 10.50 28.93 22.40
C MET A 1 11.16 27.71 23.03
N SER A 2 10.48 26.98 23.91
CA SER A 2 11.09 25.85 24.62
C SER A 2 11.29 24.67 23.66
N ALA A 3 12.28 23.81 23.91
CA ALA A 3 12.49 22.59 23.12
C ALA A 3 11.26 21.67 23.13
N GLU A 4 10.47 21.68 24.22
CA GLU A 4 9.22 20.93 24.34
C GLU A 4 8.15 21.40 23.34
N ASP A 5 8.04 22.71 23.09
CA ASP A 5 7.09 23.25 22.11
C ASP A 5 7.43 22.82 20.68
N GLU A 6 8.73 22.76 20.36
CA GLU A 6 9.20 22.26 19.06
C GLU A 6 8.92 20.77 18.90
N MET A 7 9.14 19.99 19.97
CA MET A 7 8.82 18.57 19.97
C MET A 7 7.32 18.29 19.79
N ALA A 8 6.46 19.08 20.44
CA ALA A 8 5.01 18.94 20.29
C ALA A 8 4.55 19.25 18.86
N LYS A 9 5.13 20.26 18.21
CA LYS A 9 4.85 20.55 16.78
C LYS A 9 5.33 19.41 15.89
N LEU A 10 6.51 18.88 16.16
CA LEU A 10 7.09 17.80 15.38
C LEU A 10 6.28 16.51 15.48
N PHE A 11 5.82 16.16 16.68
CA PHE A 11 4.93 15.02 16.90
C PHE A 11 3.63 15.14 16.09
N ARG A 12 3.04 16.34 16.04
CA ARG A 12 1.84 16.59 15.22
C ARG A 12 2.12 16.37 13.74
N VAL A 13 3.23 16.92 13.23
CA VAL A 13 3.64 16.75 11.82
C VAL A 13 3.91 15.27 11.51
N TRP A 14 4.63 14.56 12.37
CA TRP A 14 4.92 13.14 12.21
C TRP A 14 3.65 12.28 12.19
N LYS A 15 2.70 12.56 13.09
CA LYS A 15 1.41 11.88 13.13
C LYS A 15 0.61 12.10 11.86
N THR A 16 0.54 13.34 11.38
CA THR A 16 -0.09 13.67 10.09
C THR A 16 0.59 12.93 8.94
N LEU A 17 1.92 12.82 8.92
CA LEU A 17 2.63 12.07 7.88
C LEU A 17 2.27 10.58 7.89
N LEU A 18 2.19 9.94 9.07
CA LEU A 18 1.76 8.55 9.19
C LEU A 18 0.31 8.34 8.72
N GLU A 19 -0.59 9.25 9.11
CA GLU A 19 -1.98 9.25 8.65
C GLU A 19 -2.06 9.41 7.11
N MET A 20 -1.30 10.35 6.54
CA MET A 20 -1.22 10.55 5.09
C MET A 20 -0.67 9.32 4.34
N LEU A 21 0.32 8.63 4.90
CA LEU A 21 0.88 7.42 4.31
C LEU A 21 -0.14 6.28 4.31
N ARG A 22 -0.85 6.08 5.42
CA ARG A 22 -1.94 5.10 5.50
C ARG A 22 -3.03 5.40 4.47
N ASP A 23 -3.48 6.65 4.37
CA ASP A 23 -4.55 7.05 3.46
C ASP A 23 -4.14 6.89 1.98
N ARG A 24 -2.84 6.96 1.68
CA ARG A 24 -2.27 6.66 0.35
C ARG A 24 -2.04 5.17 0.09
N GLY A 25 -2.42 4.30 1.03
CA GLY A 25 -2.27 2.85 0.92
C GLY A 25 -0.87 2.34 1.21
N PHE A 26 -0.05 3.06 1.98
CA PHE A 26 1.21 2.52 2.49
C PHE A 26 0.98 1.74 3.79
N LEU A 27 1.83 0.75 4.04
CA LEU A 27 1.77 -0.08 5.23
C LEU A 27 2.17 0.74 6.47
N VAL A 28 1.18 1.07 7.30
CA VAL A 28 1.34 1.75 8.58
C VAL A 28 0.59 0.94 9.63
N LEU A 29 1.24 0.65 10.76
CA LEU A 29 0.61 -0.13 11.83
C LEU A 29 -0.29 0.77 12.68
N ASP A 30 -1.43 0.24 13.13
CA ASP A 30 -2.34 0.97 14.03
C ASP A 30 -1.67 1.36 15.35
N SER A 31 -0.67 0.57 15.79
CA SER A 31 0.14 0.88 16.97
C SER A 31 0.97 2.15 16.80
N GLU A 32 1.47 2.42 15.58
CA GLU A 32 2.26 3.62 15.28
C GLU A 32 1.38 4.89 15.26
N ILE A 33 0.11 4.76 14.88
CA ILE A 33 -0.85 5.88 14.86
C ILE A 33 -1.37 6.19 16.27
N LYS A 34 -1.51 5.14 17.10
CA LYS A 34 -1.96 5.24 18.50
C LYS A 34 -0.85 5.66 19.46
N THR A 35 0.41 5.73 19.02
CA THR A 35 1.54 6.21 19.82
C THR A 35 1.22 7.56 20.46
N ASN A 36 1.55 7.67 21.75
CA ASN A 36 1.33 8.90 22.51
C ASN A 36 2.60 9.78 22.56
N MET A 37 2.44 11.06 22.92
CA MET A 37 3.54 12.04 22.97
C MET A 37 4.66 11.62 23.92
N ARG A 38 4.34 10.88 25.00
CA ARG A 38 5.32 10.42 25.99
C ARG A 38 6.19 9.30 25.43
N GLU A 39 5.60 8.32 24.76
CA GLU A 39 6.31 7.26 24.04
C GLU A 39 7.19 7.84 22.93
N PHE A 40 6.70 8.86 22.22
CA PHE A 40 7.47 9.56 21.21
C PHE A 40 8.69 10.29 21.81
N MET A 41 8.52 10.94 22.96
CA MET A 41 9.63 11.58 23.67
C MET A 41 10.63 10.56 24.23
N ASP A 42 10.19 9.40 24.70
CA ASP A 42 11.07 8.34 25.19
C ASP A 42 11.93 7.75 24.06
N GLN A 43 11.32 7.54 22.89
CA GLN A 43 11.99 6.96 21.74
C GLN A 43 12.96 7.91 21.03
N TYR A 44 12.67 9.22 21.01
CA TYR A 44 13.40 10.19 20.19
C TYR A 44 14.01 11.38 20.97
N GLY A 45 13.79 11.47 22.28
CA GLY A 45 14.06 12.68 23.09
C GLY A 45 15.52 13.02 23.34
N GLU A 46 16.44 12.04 23.32
CA GLU A 46 17.85 12.32 23.67
C GLU A 46 18.71 12.81 22.48
N ASN A 47 18.35 12.56 21.22
CA ASN A 47 19.12 13.01 20.06
C ASN A 47 18.27 13.07 18.79
N PHE A 48 17.39 14.06 18.72
CA PHE A 48 16.49 14.23 17.57
C PHE A 48 17.24 14.79 16.36
N LYS A 49 17.70 13.92 15.47
CA LYS A 49 18.17 14.30 14.12
C LYS A 49 17.04 14.04 13.11
N ARG A 50 16.86 14.96 12.15
CA ARG A 50 15.89 14.79 11.05
C ARG A 50 16.12 13.50 10.26
N GLU A 51 17.36 13.04 10.19
CA GLU A 51 17.75 11.77 9.58
C GLU A 51 17.05 10.56 10.23
N ASN A 52 16.75 10.63 11.53
CA ASN A 52 16.05 9.57 12.26
C ASN A 52 14.54 9.53 11.96
N LEU A 53 14.02 10.53 11.24
CA LEU A 53 12.63 10.57 10.73
C LEU A 53 12.50 10.03 9.31
N GLU A 54 13.61 9.64 8.66
CA GLU A 54 13.52 9.00 7.36
C GLU A 54 13.06 7.55 7.54
N PHE A 55 11.86 7.25 7.05
CA PHE A 55 11.36 5.88 7.00
C PHE A 55 10.73 5.58 5.64
N ALA A 56 11.17 4.48 5.03
CA ALA A 56 10.55 3.93 3.83
C ALA A 56 9.41 2.98 4.25
N ARG A 57 8.22 3.18 3.71
CA ARG A 57 7.09 2.25 3.87
C ARG A 57 6.82 1.54 2.56
N ALA A 58 6.56 0.24 2.64
CA ALA A 58 6.07 -0.50 1.49
C ALA A 58 4.66 -0.02 1.15
N LYS A 59 4.38 0.20 -0.13
CA LYS A 59 3.01 0.42 -0.58
C LYS A 59 2.29 -0.92 -0.49
N VAL A 60 1.10 -0.92 0.12
CA VAL A 60 0.20 -2.07 0.05
C VAL A 60 -0.34 -2.07 -1.38
N ASP A 61 0.19 -2.95 -2.20
CA ASP A 61 -0.32 -3.15 -3.55
C ASP A 61 -1.70 -3.83 -3.47
N ASP A 62 -2.63 -3.41 -4.31
CA ASP A 62 -3.86 -4.17 -4.51
C ASP A 62 -3.43 -5.54 -5.09
N PRO A 63 -3.82 -6.68 -4.48
CA PRO A 63 -3.52 -7.99 -5.04
C PRO A 63 -3.93 -8.12 -6.53
N ASN A 64 -4.95 -7.37 -6.95
CA ASN A 64 -5.40 -7.33 -8.33
C ASN A 64 -4.44 -6.58 -9.29
N ASP A 65 -3.60 -5.67 -8.79
CA ASP A 65 -2.61 -4.94 -9.60
C ASP A 65 -1.47 -5.84 -10.08
N GLN A 66 -1.25 -6.97 -9.40
CA GLN A 66 -0.23 -7.96 -9.79
C GLN A 66 -0.71 -8.90 -10.90
N LEU A 67 -2.03 -8.94 -11.17
CA LEU A 67 -2.59 -9.78 -12.22
C LEU A 67 -2.49 -9.08 -13.59
N PRO A 68 -2.11 -9.81 -14.67
CA PRO A 68 -2.18 -9.27 -16.02
C PRO A 68 -3.59 -8.78 -16.35
N ARG A 69 -3.71 -7.58 -16.91
CA ARG A 69 -5.01 -6.93 -17.16
C ARG A 69 -5.59 -7.32 -18.52
N MET A 70 -6.91 -7.44 -18.61
CA MET A 70 -7.67 -7.58 -19.85
C MET A 70 -8.74 -6.49 -19.90
N GLN A 71 -8.89 -5.83 -21.05
CA GLN A 71 -9.83 -4.74 -21.20
C GLN A 71 -11.28 -5.27 -21.28
N VAL A 72 -12.23 -4.56 -20.66
CA VAL A 72 -13.67 -4.88 -20.75
C VAL A 72 -14.20 -4.86 -22.19
N HIS A 73 -13.55 -4.13 -23.09
CA HIS A 73 -13.94 -4.03 -24.50
C HIS A 73 -13.28 -5.09 -25.39
N ASP A 74 -12.47 -5.99 -24.82
CA ASP A 74 -11.95 -7.17 -25.52
C ASP A 74 -13.14 -8.00 -26.08
N PRO A 75 -13.06 -8.51 -27.32
CA PRO A 75 -14.12 -9.31 -27.91
C PRO A 75 -14.58 -10.49 -27.04
N ILE A 76 -13.64 -11.19 -26.38
CA ILE A 76 -13.97 -12.32 -25.50
C ILE A 76 -14.62 -11.84 -24.21
N ALA A 77 -14.14 -10.72 -23.66
CA ALA A 77 -14.74 -10.13 -22.46
C ALA A 77 -16.20 -9.71 -22.72
N ARG A 78 -16.47 -9.11 -23.89
CA ARG A 78 -17.83 -8.74 -24.31
C ARG A 78 -18.70 -9.98 -24.56
N TYR A 79 -18.16 -10.98 -25.24
CA TYR A 79 -18.89 -12.21 -25.54
C TYR A 79 -19.33 -12.95 -24.28
N LEU A 80 -18.47 -13.01 -23.26
CA LEU A 80 -18.77 -13.65 -21.97
C LEU A 80 -19.53 -12.74 -20.99
N GLY A 81 -19.80 -11.48 -21.35
CA GLY A 81 -20.50 -10.53 -20.49
C GLY A 81 -19.71 -10.13 -19.23
N LEU A 82 -18.37 -10.11 -19.31
CA LEU A 82 -17.52 -9.78 -18.17
C LEU A 82 -17.63 -8.30 -17.81
N ARG A 83 -17.52 -8.01 -16.51
CA ARG A 83 -17.54 -6.65 -15.94
C ARG A 83 -16.21 -6.33 -15.28
N ARG A 84 -15.91 -5.03 -15.20
CA ARG A 84 -14.73 -4.52 -14.47
C ARG A 84 -14.69 -5.10 -13.05
N GLY A 85 -13.50 -5.50 -12.61
CA GLY A 85 -13.29 -6.10 -11.30
C GLY A 85 -13.39 -7.63 -11.26
N GLN A 86 -13.80 -8.29 -12.35
CA GLN A 86 -13.81 -9.75 -12.42
C GLN A 86 -12.43 -10.32 -12.79
N VAL A 87 -12.16 -11.56 -12.37
CA VAL A 87 -10.96 -12.31 -12.76
C VAL A 87 -11.37 -13.49 -13.62
N VAL A 88 -10.67 -13.69 -14.73
CA VAL A 88 -10.88 -14.83 -15.63
C VAL A 88 -9.71 -15.79 -15.63
N LYS A 89 -10.02 -17.08 -15.73
CA LYS A 89 -9.05 -18.16 -15.93
C LYS A 89 -8.96 -18.50 -17.42
N ILE A 90 -7.76 -18.41 -17.98
CA ILE A 90 -7.48 -18.81 -19.36
C ILE A 90 -6.67 -20.11 -19.30
N THR A 91 -7.21 -21.17 -19.90
CA THR A 91 -6.54 -22.46 -20.04
C THR A 91 -6.25 -22.69 -21.51
N ARG A 92 -4.99 -23.00 -21.83
CA ARG A 92 -4.54 -23.34 -23.19
C ARG A 92 -3.69 -24.60 -23.13
N ASP A 93 -3.68 -25.38 -24.21
CA ASP A 93 -2.78 -26.51 -24.32
C ASP A 93 -1.34 -26.00 -24.51
N SER A 94 -0.39 -26.71 -23.91
CA SER A 94 1.04 -26.36 -23.90
C SER A 94 1.84 -27.59 -24.29
N GLU A 95 2.74 -27.44 -25.26
CA GLU A 95 3.57 -28.54 -25.76
C GLU A 95 4.48 -29.13 -24.67
N THR A 96 4.94 -28.32 -23.72
CA THR A 96 5.89 -28.75 -22.67
C THR A 96 5.20 -29.20 -21.39
N ALA A 97 4.09 -28.56 -21.02
CA ALA A 97 3.45 -28.74 -19.72
C ALA A 97 2.07 -29.43 -19.81
N GLY A 98 1.63 -29.82 -21.02
CA GLY A 98 0.29 -30.29 -21.29
C GLY A 98 -0.74 -29.16 -21.27
N LYS A 99 -0.91 -28.48 -20.13
CA LYS A 99 -1.81 -27.32 -19.99
C LYS A 99 -1.12 -26.13 -19.34
N TYR A 100 -1.31 -24.96 -19.93
CA TYR A 100 -0.93 -23.68 -19.36
C TYR A 100 -2.16 -22.93 -18.86
N VAL A 101 -2.12 -22.51 -17.60
CA VAL A 101 -3.20 -21.76 -16.94
C VAL A 101 -2.68 -20.38 -16.57
N THR A 102 -3.42 -19.33 -16.92
CA THR A 102 -3.17 -17.96 -16.47
C THR A 102 -4.45 -17.29 -16.03
N TYR A 103 -4.32 -16.27 -15.18
CA TYR A 103 -5.44 -15.46 -14.69
C TYR A 103 -5.28 -14.03 -15.16
N ARG A 104 -6.40 -13.37 -15.51
CA ARG A 104 -6.41 -11.96 -15.89
C ARG A 104 -7.49 -11.17 -15.19
N PHE A 105 -7.18 -9.95 -14.79
CA PHE A 105 -8.09 -9.02 -14.14
C PHE A 105 -8.76 -8.09 -15.17
N ILE A 106 -10.08 -8.00 -15.14
CA ILE A 106 -10.84 -7.18 -16.10
C ILE A 106 -10.86 -5.71 -15.66
N VAL A 107 -10.36 -4.83 -16.54
CA VAL A 107 -10.28 -3.38 -16.35
C VAL A 107 -11.08 -2.58 -17.36
#